data_AF-F7XA65-F1
#
_entry.id   AF-F7XA65-F1
#
_cell.length_a   1.000
_cell.length_b   1.000
_cell.length_c   1.000
_cell.angle_alpha   90.00
_cell.angle_beta   90.00
_cell.angle_gamma   90.00
#
_symmetry.space_group_name_H-M   'P 1'
#
loop_
_entity.id
_entity.type
_entity.pdbx_description
1 polymer ?
#
loop_
_entity_poly.entity_id
_entity_poly.type
_entity_poly.pdbx_seq_one_letter_code
_entity_poly.pdbx_strand_id
1 'polypeptide(L)'
;MTSMLPIIEELADAPDHKARARWLLEVPLAVIIRDQVTIHRLLSAAGFHEGLAYFAAEIAALSATRGRDGLAPNTIRMTREHARIGVQIIARRGTEKGAVL
;
A
#
# COMPACT_ATOMS: atom_id res chain seq x y z
N MET A 1 -11.99 -16.13 -16.64
CA MET A 1 -11.98 -14.75 -16.15
C MET A 1 -11.99 -14.80 -14.63
N THR A 2 -10.89 -14.48 -13.96
CA THR A 2 -10.89 -14.37 -12.49
C THR A 2 -11.65 -13.10 -12.12
N SER A 3 -12.82 -13.28 -11.51
CA SER A 3 -13.56 -12.20 -10.87
C SER A 3 -12.65 -11.54 -9.83
N MET A 4 -12.54 -10.22 -9.91
CA MET A 4 -11.82 -9.40 -8.95
C MET A 4 -12.56 -9.49 -7.61
N LEU A 5 -11.83 -9.55 -6.49
CA LEU A 5 -12.48 -9.50 -5.18
C LEU A 5 -13.11 -8.11 -4.97
N PRO A 6 -14.27 -7.99 -4.30
CA PRO A 6 -14.89 -6.69 -4.04
C PRO A 6 -13.95 -5.67 -3.39
N ILE A 7 -13.09 -6.11 -2.46
CA ILE A 7 -12.09 -5.23 -1.83
C ILE A 7 -11.05 -4.70 -2.82
N ILE A 8 -10.74 -5.40 -3.91
CA ILE A 8 -9.84 -4.90 -4.96
C ILE A 8 -10.61 -3.95 -5.91
N GLU A 9 -11.92 -4.15 -6.10
CA GLU A 9 -12.77 -3.22 -6.86
C GLU A 9 -12.75 -1.83 -6.20
N GLU A 10 -12.78 -1.75 -4.87
CA GLU A 10 -12.60 -0.48 -4.13
C GLU A 10 -11.29 0.24 -4.49
N LEU A 11 -10.19 -0.49 -4.71
CA LEU A 11 -8.93 0.10 -5.16
C LEU A 11 -9.02 0.61 -6.61
N ALA A 12 -9.70 -0.13 -7.48
CA ALA A 12 -9.91 0.25 -8.87
C ALA A 12 -10.74 1.53 -8.98
N ASP A 13 -11.77 1.65 -8.14
CA ASP A 13 -12.71 2.77 -8.11
C ASP A 13 -12.22 3.97 -7.27
N ALA A 14 -11.06 3.84 -6.62
CA ALA A 14 -10.50 4.91 -5.80
C ALA A 14 -10.29 6.21 -6.63
N PRO A 15 -10.88 7.35 -6.23
CA PRO A 15 -10.90 8.56 -7.06
C PRO A 15 -9.54 9.28 -7.11
N ASP A 16 -8.71 9.13 -6.07
CA ASP A 16 -7.45 9.85 -5.94
C ASP A 16 -6.37 9.01 -5.20
N HIS A 17 -5.15 9.52 -5.10
CA HIS A 17 -4.07 8.84 -4.38
C HIS A 17 -4.32 8.78 -2.88
N LYS A 18 -5.14 9.66 -2.31
CA LYS A 18 -5.50 9.66 -0.89
C LYS A 18 -6.37 8.45 -0.55
N ALA A 19 -7.38 8.16 -1.37
CA ALA A 19 -8.22 6.98 -1.24
C ALA A 19 -7.42 5.69 -1.44
N ARG A 20 -6.53 5.66 -2.45
CA ARG A 20 -5.61 4.51 -2.66
C ARG A 20 -4.66 4.30 -1.48
N ALA A 21 -4.15 5.38 -0.89
CA ALA A 21 -3.27 5.32 0.27
C ALA A 21 -3.99 4.74 1.49
N ARG A 22 -5.24 5.17 1.76
CA ARG A 22 -6.05 4.61 2.84
C ARG A 22 -6.32 3.13 2.61
N TRP A 23 -6.74 2.78 1.41
CA TRP A 23 -6.98 1.39 1.02
C TRP A 23 -5.73 0.53 1.29
N LEU A 24 -4.54 0.98 0.87
CA LEU A 24 -3.29 0.25 1.10
C LEU A 24 -2.94 0.07 2.59
N LEU A 25 -3.34 1.02 3.45
CA LEU A 25 -3.11 0.95 4.89
C LEU A 25 -4.13 0.07 5.62
N GLU A 26 -5.31 -0.15 5.04
CA GLU A 26 -6.43 -0.85 5.66
C GLU A 26 -6.63 -2.28 5.13
N VAL A 27 -6.22 -2.56 3.89
CA VAL A 27 -6.39 -3.86 3.25
C VAL A 27 -5.67 -4.98 4.02
N PRO A 28 -6.28 -6.17 4.19
CA PRO A 28 -5.60 -7.31 4.79
C PRO A 28 -4.34 -7.71 4.01
N LEU A 29 -3.23 -7.97 4.70
CA LEU A 29 -1.96 -8.38 4.08
C LEU A 29 -2.08 -9.66 3.23
N ALA A 30 -3.02 -10.55 3.58
CA ALA A 30 -3.32 -11.76 2.80
C ALA A 30 -3.87 -11.44 1.40
N VAL A 31 -4.59 -10.32 1.25
CA VAL A 31 -5.08 -9.85 -0.06
C VAL A 31 -3.93 -9.27 -0.88
N ILE A 32 -3.01 -8.51 -0.25
CA ILE A 32 -1.80 -7.99 -0.90
C ILE A 32 -0.99 -9.11 -1.55
N ILE A 33 -0.73 -10.20 -0.83
CA ILE A 33 0.10 -11.29 -1.36
C ILE A 33 -0.64 -12.12 -2.43
N ARG A 34 -1.94 -12.36 -2.24
CA ARG A 34 -2.78 -13.16 -3.16
C ARG A 34 -2.96 -12.47 -4.51
N ASP A 35 -3.29 -11.18 -4.49
CA ASP A 35 -3.69 -10.42 -5.69
C ASP A 35 -2.61 -9.44 -6.15
N GLN A 36 -1.34 -9.77 -5.87
CA GLN A 36 -0.21 -8.85 -6.04
C GLN A 36 -0.09 -8.28 -7.47
N VAL A 37 -0.33 -9.10 -8.49
CA VAL A 37 -0.24 -8.69 -9.91
C VAL A 37 -1.32 -7.67 -10.24
N THR A 38 -2.53 -7.90 -9.75
CA THR A 38 -3.68 -7.04 -9.98
C THR A 38 -3.50 -5.69 -9.27
N ILE A 39 -3.10 -5.71 -8.00
CA ILE A 39 -2.85 -4.50 -7.20
C ILE A 39 -1.73 -3.67 -7.83
N HIS A 40 -0.61 -4.31 -8.20
CA HIS A 40 0.50 -3.63 -8.87
C HIS A 40 0.04 -2.92 -10.15
N ARG A 41 -0.77 -3.60 -10.98
CA ARG A 41 -1.30 -3.03 -12.23
C ARG A 41 -2.17 -1.80 -11.95
N LEU A 42 -3.07 -1.85 -10.98
CA LEU A 42 -3.97 -0.73 -10.64
C LEU A 42 -3.19 0.48 -10.11
N LEU A 43 -2.21 0.26 -9.22
CA LEU A 43 -1.38 1.33 -8.69
C LEU A 43 -0.47 1.95 -9.77
N SER A 44 0.08 1.11 -10.65
CA SER A 44 0.90 1.56 -11.79
C SER A 44 0.10 2.38 -12.79
N ALA A 45 -1.10 1.91 -13.15
CA ALA A 45 -1.99 2.63 -14.06
C ALA A 45 -2.43 3.99 -13.50
N ALA A 46 -2.57 4.09 -12.18
CA ALA A 46 -2.87 5.35 -11.49
C ALA A 46 -1.64 6.27 -11.27
N GLY A 47 -0.44 5.83 -11.64
CA GLY A 47 0.81 6.58 -11.42
C GLY A 47 1.11 6.83 -9.94
N PHE A 48 0.64 5.96 -9.03
CA PHE A 48 0.79 6.16 -7.59
C PHE A 48 2.11 5.55 -7.07
N HIS A 49 3.22 6.27 -7.26
CA HIS A 49 4.57 5.78 -7.00
C HIS A 49 4.85 5.47 -5.51
N GLU A 50 4.40 6.32 -4.59
CA GLU A 50 4.57 6.09 -3.15
C GLU A 50 3.77 4.87 -2.69
N GLY A 51 2.57 4.67 -3.26
CA GLY A 51 1.76 3.47 -3.05
C GLY A 51 2.47 2.21 -3.55
N LEU A 52 3.08 2.25 -4.74
CA LEU A 52 3.88 1.14 -5.28
C LEU A 52 5.08 0.82 -4.40
N ALA A 53 5.79 1.84 -3.90
CA ALA A 53 6.94 1.64 -3.02
C ALA A 53 6.55 0.94 -1.70
N TYR A 54 5.44 1.37 -1.08
CA TYR A 54 4.92 0.73 0.12
C TYR A 54 4.42 -0.69 -0.15
N PHE A 55 3.65 -0.88 -1.23
CA PHE A 55 3.16 -2.20 -1.65
C PHE A 55 4.30 -3.20 -1.88
N ALA A 56 5.37 -2.79 -2.57
CA ALA A 56 6.55 -3.62 -2.78
C ALA A 56 7.25 -3.95 -1.44
N ALA A 57 7.31 -3.00 -0.51
CA ALA A 57 7.91 -3.22 0.80
C ALA A 57 7.07 -4.18 1.68
N GLU A 58 5.74 -4.16 1.58
CA GLU A 58 4.86 -5.15 2.21
C GLU A 58 5.11 -6.56 1.65
N ILE A 59 5.19 -6.72 0.33
CA ILE A 59 5.51 -8.01 -0.29
C ILE A 59 6.89 -8.49 0.18
N ALA A 60 7.90 -7.63 0.15
CA ALA A 60 9.25 -7.98 0.60
C ALA A 60 9.24 -8.45 2.07
N ALA A 61 8.48 -7.79 2.95
CA ALA A 61 8.35 -8.18 4.34
C ALA A 61 7.60 -9.50 4.54
N LEU A 62 6.55 -9.75 3.76
CA LEU A 62 5.78 -11.00 3.79
C LEU A 62 6.57 -12.19 3.25
N SER A 63 7.44 -11.96 2.27
CA SER A 63 8.27 -12.99 1.62
C SER A 63 9.63 -13.19 2.26
N ALA A 64 10.05 -12.33 3.19
CA ALA A 64 11.36 -12.41 3.82
C ALA A 64 11.51 -13.68 4.68
N THR A 65 12.63 -14.39 4.51
CA THR A 65 13.05 -15.41 5.46
C THR A 65 13.34 -14.78 6.81
N ARG A 66 12.72 -15.32 7.86
CA ARG A 66 12.87 -14.81 9.23
C ARG A 66 14.16 -15.31 9.86
N GLY A 67 14.74 -14.46 10.71
CA GLY A 67 15.87 -14.82 11.56
C GLY A 67 15.47 -15.72 12.72
N ARG A 68 16.44 -16.03 13.59
CA ARG A 68 16.23 -16.86 14.78
C ARG A 68 15.25 -16.22 15.79
N ASP A 69 15.11 -14.90 15.75
CA ASP A 69 14.17 -14.12 16.53
C ASP A 69 12.75 -14.09 15.94
N GLY A 70 12.53 -14.76 14.80
CA GLY A 70 11.26 -14.77 14.09
C GLY A 70 10.96 -13.47 13.33
N LEU A 71 11.92 -12.56 13.20
CA LEU A 71 11.74 -11.28 12.52
C LEU A 71 12.35 -11.31 11.12
N ALA A 72 11.76 -10.55 10.19
CA ALA A 72 12.42 -10.25 8.92
C ALA A 72 13.70 -9.43 9.17
N PRO A 73 14.67 -9.44 8.24
CA PRO A 73 15.87 -8.61 8.30
C PRO A 73 15.55 -7.15 8.63
N ASN A 74 16.38 -6.51 9.46
CA ASN A 74 16.15 -5.14 9.92
C ASN A 74 15.97 -4.17 8.75
N THR A 75 16.77 -4.30 7.70
CA THR A 75 16.66 -3.49 6.48
C THR A 75 15.27 -3.55 5.86
N ILE A 76 14.69 -4.74 5.70
CA ILE A 76 13.33 -4.92 5.16
C ILE A 76 12.28 -4.29 6.07
N ARG A 77 12.42 -4.47 7.39
CA ARG A 77 11.51 -3.87 8.38
C ARG A 77 11.54 -2.34 8.33
N MET A 78 12.74 -1.76 8.26
CA MET A 78 12.92 -0.31 8.19
C MET A 78 12.43 0.28 6.86
N THR A 79 12.69 -0.38 5.73
CA THR A 79 12.18 0.04 4.42
C THR A 79 10.66 0.03 4.38
N ARG A 80 10.02 -1.05 4.88
CA ARG A 80 8.56 -1.14 5.00
C ARG A 80 8.00 -0.02 5.85
N GLU A 81 8.59 0.21 7.02
CA GLU A 81 8.12 1.24 7.95
C GLU A 81 8.27 2.64 7.36
N HIS A 82 9.39 2.95 6.72
CA HIS A 82 9.61 4.22 6.04
C HIS A 82 8.57 4.46 4.92
N ALA A 83 8.33 3.46 4.06
CA ALA A 83 7.33 3.58 3.01
C ALA A 83 5.91 3.74 3.57
N ARG A 84 5.59 3.06 4.67
CA ARG A 84 4.31 3.19 5.39
C ARG A 84 4.07 4.62 5.87
N ILE A 85 5.08 5.26 6.45
CA ILE A 85 5.01 6.66 6.89
C ILE A 85 4.69 7.58 5.70
N GLY A 86 5.35 7.38 4.55
CA GLY A 86 5.06 8.14 3.33
C GLY A 86 3.59 8.04 2.88
N VAL A 87 3.05 6.82 2.84
CA VAL A 87 1.64 6.57 2.49
C VAL A 87 0.69 7.15 3.54
N GLN A 88 1.03 7.10 4.83
CA GLN A 88 0.23 7.74 5.89
C GLN A 88 0.10 9.25 5.72
N ILE A 89 1.16 9.93 5.28
CA ILE A 89 1.12 11.37 5.02
C ILE A 89 0.13 11.68 3.89
N ILE A 90 0.16 10.89 2.81
CA ILE A 90 -0.75 11.04 1.66
C ILE A 90 -2.19 10.77 2.08
N ALA A 91 -2.44 9.71 2.86
CA ALA A 91 -3.77 9.37 3.37
C ALA A 91 -4.40 10.47 4.25
N ARG A 92 -3.56 11.25 4.95
CA ARG A 92 -3.98 12.32 5.87
C ARG A 92 -4.19 13.68 5.19
N ARG A 93 -3.47 14.02 4.11
CA ARG A 93 -3.52 15.34 3.44
C ARG A 93 -4.85 15.63 2.73
N GLY A 94 -5.92 15.94 3.46
CA GLY A 94 -7.09 16.53 2.82
C GLY A 94 -8.03 17.30 3.72
N THR A 95 -7.47 18.24 4.50
CA THR A 95 -8.16 19.39 5.10
C THR A 95 -7.19 20.56 5.29
N GLU A 96 -6.44 20.96 4.25
CA GLU A 96 -5.60 22.19 4.28
C GLU A 96 -5.91 23.13 3.09
N LYS A 97 -7.14 23.12 2.60
CA LYS A 97 -7.67 24.21 1.76
C LYS A 97 -8.89 24.80 2.48
N GLY A 98 -8.65 25.82 3.30
CA GLY A 98 -9.73 26.52 4.00
C GLY A 98 -9.36 27.39 5.20
N ALA A 99 -8.08 27.61 5.53
CA ALA A 99 -7.72 28.72 6.40
C ALA A 99 -7.45 29.95 5.51
N VAL A 100 -8.53 30.65 5.15
CA VAL A 100 -8.44 32.02 4.65
C VAL A 100 -8.07 32.90 5.83
N LEU A 101 -7.03 33.73 5.63
CA LEU A 101 -6.57 34.78 6.53
C LEU A 101 -7.69 35.76 6.91
#